data_AF-A0A0H3M373-F1
#
_entry.id   AF-A0A0H3M373-F1
#
_cell.length_a   1.000
_cell.length_b   1.000
_cell.length_c   1.000
_cell.angle_alpha   90.00
_cell.angle_beta   90.00
_cell.angle_gamma   90.00
#
_symmetry.space_group_name_H-M   'P 1'
#
loop_
_entity.id
_entity.type
_entity.pdbx_description
1 polymer ?
#
loop_
_entity_poly.entity_id
_entity_poly.type
_entity_poly.pdbx_seq_one_letter_code
_entity_poly.pdbx_strand_id
1 'polypeptide(L)'
;MPKRPDNQTWRYWRTVTGVVVAGAVLVVGGLSGRVTRAENLSCSVIKCVALTFDDGPGPYTDRLLHILTDNDAKATFFLIGNKVAANPAGARRIADAGMEIGSHTWEHPNMTTIPPEDIPGQFSRANDVIAAATGRTPTLYRPAGGLSNDAVRQAAAKVGQAEILWDVIPFDWINDSNTAATRHMLMTQIKPGSVVLFHDTYSSTVDVVYQFIPVLKANGYRLVTVSELLGPRAPGSSYGSRENGPPVNELRDIPASEIPPLPNTSSPKPMSNFPITDIAGQNSGGPNNGA
;
A
#
# COMPACT_ATOMS: atom_id res chain seq x y z
N MET A 1 10.46 -55.84 14.85
CA MET A 1 10.91 -54.43 14.88
C MET A 1 11.34 -54.08 16.30
N PRO A 2 12.59 -53.67 16.56
CA PRO A 2 13.01 -53.30 17.90
C PRO A 2 12.25 -52.04 18.36
N LYS A 3 11.58 -52.11 19.51
CA LYS A 3 10.92 -50.97 20.15
C LYS A 3 11.98 -49.92 20.49
N ARG A 4 11.81 -48.69 20.01
CA ARG A 4 12.71 -47.58 20.34
C ARG A 4 12.66 -47.32 21.87
N PRO A 5 13.80 -47.10 22.53
CA PRO A 5 13.82 -46.80 23.96
C PRO A 5 13.18 -45.43 24.19
N ASP A 6 12.12 -45.37 25.00
CA ASP A 6 11.45 -44.14 25.42
C ASP A 6 11.75 -43.89 26.90
N ASN A 7 13.01 -43.60 27.21
CA ASN A 7 13.43 -43.20 28.54
C ASN A 7 13.80 -41.70 28.55
N GLN A 8 13.78 -41.10 29.74
CA GLN A 8 14.02 -39.67 29.94
C GLN A 8 15.36 -39.22 29.34
N THR A 9 16.38 -40.07 29.45
CA THR A 9 17.72 -39.86 28.88
C THR A 9 17.68 -39.80 27.35
N TRP A 10 16.92 -40.68 26.70
CA TRP A 10 16.72 -40.68 25.25
C TRP A 10 15.98 -39.42 24.77
N ARG A 11 14.95 -38.98 25.50
CA ARG A 11 14.22 -37.75 25.21
C ARG A 11 15.13 -36.51 25.34
N TYR A 12 15.94 -36.46 26.41
CA TYR A 12 16.92 -35.40 26.62
C TYR A 12 17.95 -35.32 25.49
N TRP A 13 18.60 -36.45 25.16
CA TRP A 13 19.61 -36.48 24.10
C TRP A 13 19.03 -36.20 22.72
N ARG A 14 17.79 -36.60 22.45
CA ARG A 14 17.09 -36.27 21.20
C ARG A 14 16.80 -34.78 21.08
N THR A 15 16.38 -34.12 22.16
CA THR A 15 16.18 -32.66 22.18
C THR A 15 17.50 -31.92 22.02
N VAL A 16 18.54 -32.30 22.78
CA VAL A 16 19.88 -31.70 22.67
C VAL A 16 20.44 -31.85 21.26
N THR A 17 20.35 -33.05 20.68
CA THR A 17 20.79 -33.29 19.30
C THR A 17 19.99 -32.45 18.30
N GLY A 18 18.66 -32.34 18.47
CA GLY A 18 17.82 -31.50 17.63
C GLY A 18 18.20 -30.01 17.67
N VAL A 19 18.48 -29.48 18.87
CA VAL A 19 18.91 -28.08 19.05
C VAL A 19 20.30 -27.85 18.46
N VAL A 20 21.24 -28.76 18.67
CA VAL A 20 22.60 -28.66 18.11
C VAL A 20 22.58 -28.75 16.59
N VAL A 21 21.77 -29.64 16.01
CA VAL A 21 21.60 -29.75 14.55
C VAL A 21 20.97 -28.48 13.99
N ALA A 22 19.92 -27.93 14.63
CA ALA A 22 19.30 -26.68 14.20
C ALA A 22 20.29 -25.50 14.26
N GLY A 23 21.06 -25.39 15.35
CA GLY A 23 22.11 -24.39 15.50
C GLY A 23 23.21 -24.52 14.45
N ALA A 24 23.67 -25.74 14.16
CA ALA A 24 24.67 -26.00 13.13
C ALA A 24 24.14 -25.66 11.73
N VAL A 25 22.88 -25.97 11.41
CA VAL A 25 22.23 -25.62 10.14
C VAL A 25 22.13 -24.10 9.98
N LEU A 26 21.78 -23.37 11.04
CA LEU A 26 21.73 -21.90 11.01
C LEU A 26 23.11 -21.27 10.85
N VAL A 27 24.13 -21.76 11.56
CA VAL A 27 25.51 -21.25 11.46
C VAL A 27 26.11 -21.57 10.10
N VAL A 28 26.01 -22.81 9.63
CA VAL A 28 26.52 -23.20 8.30
C VAL A 28 25.74 -22.51 7.20
N GLY A 29 24.42 -22.39 7.32
CA GLY A 29 23.57 -21.68 6.37
C GLY A 29 23.88 -20.17 6.31
N GLY A 30 24.13 -19.54 7.46
CA GLY A 30 24.55 -18.15 7.55
C GLY A 30 25.95 -17.90 6.97
N LEU A 31 26.92 -18.76 7.28
CA LEU A 31 28.29 -18.68 6.76
C LEU A 31 28.39 -19.01 5.26
N SER A 32 27.51 -19.86 4.73
CA SER A 32 27.47 -20.24 3.31
C SER A 32 26.59 -19.33 2.45
N GLY A 33 25.98 -18.29 3.03
CA GLY A 33 25.05 -17.39 2.32
C GLY A 33 23.77 -18.07 1.82
N ARG A 34 23.48 -19.30 2.30
CA ARG A 34 22.28 -20.07 1.94
C ARG A 34 21.07 -19.75 2.82
N VAL A 35 21.26 -18.97 3.88
CA VAL A 35 20.17 -18.29 4.59
C VAL A 35 19.94 -16.97 3.87
N THR A 36 19.03 -16.97 2.89
CA THR A 36 18.51 -15.71 2.34
C THR A 36 17.68 -15.04 3.43
N ARG A 37 17.95 -13.76 3.70
CA ARG A 37 17.02 -12.92 4.46
C ARG A 37 15.66 -13.00 3.76
N ALA A 38 14.57 -13.24 4.49
CA ALA A 38 13.22 -13.33 3.92
C ALA A 38 12.82 -12.10 3.09
N GLU A 39 13.56 -11.01 3.23
CA GLU A 39 13.43 -9.76 2.48
C GLU A 39 13.57 -9.91 0.96
N ASN A 40 14.23 -10.96 0.46
CA ASN A 40 14.47 -11.17 -0.98
C ASN A 40 13.60 -12.27 -1.63
N LEU A 41 12.55 -12.75 -0.96
CA LEU A 41 11.62 -13.71 -1.56
C LEU A 41 10.69 -13.00 -2.54
N SER A 42 10.74 -13.39 -3.81
CA SER A 42 9.88 -12.87 -4.87
C SER A 42 8.42 -13.21 -4.61
N CYS A 43 7.52 -12.29 -4.95
CA CYS A 43 6.07 -12.48 -4.93
C CYS A 43 5.56 -13.57 -5.92
N SER A 44 6.46 -14.15 -6.72
CA SER A 44 6.21 -15.38 -7.48
C SER A 44 6.24 -16.66 -6.64
N VAL A 45 6.85 -16.61 -5.45
CA VAL A 45 7.04 -17.75 -4.54
C VAL A 45 6.22 -17.61 -3.27
N ILE A 46 6.05 -16.39 -2.78
CA ILE A 46 5.26 -16.07 -1.58
C ILE A 46 4.04 -15.23 -1.92
N LYS A 47 2.99 -15.31 -1.09
CA LYS A 47 1.81 -14.46 -1.25
C LYS A 47 2.19 -13.02 -0.91
N CYS A 48 1.98 -12.11 -1.84
CA CYS A 48 2.17 -10.69 -1.64
C CYS A 48 0.89 -9.92 -1.87
N VAL A 49 0.76 -8.77 -1.23
CA VAL A 49 -0.29 -7.79 -1.45
C VAL A 49 0.30 -6.40 -1.34
N ALA A 50 -0.07 -5.50 -2.26
CA ALA A 50 0.34 -4.11 -2.22
C ALA A 50 -0.81 -3.26 -1.68
N LEU A 51 -0.63 -2.70 -0.49
CA LEU A 51 -1.54 -1.68 0.03
C LEU A 51 -1.11 -0.33 -0.51
N THR A 52 -2.06 0.41 -1.09
CA THR A 52 -1.79 1.70 -1.72
C THR A 52 -2.68 2.79 -1.16
N PHE A 53 -2.14 3.99 -0.95
CA PHE A 53 -2.81 5.09 -0.27
C PHE A 53 -2.77 6.35 -1.14
N ASP A 54 -3.93 6.87 -1.50
CA ASP A 54 -4.08 8.06 -2.32
C ASP A 54 -4.27 9.31 -1.43
N ASP A 55 -4.17 10.49 -2.05
CA ASP A 55 -4.49 11.81 -1.50
C ASP A 55 -3.57 12.40 -0.42
N GLY A 56 -2.56 11.66 0.03
CA GLY A 56 -1.61 12.14 1.04
C GLY A 56 -0.62 13.20 0.51
N PRO A 57 0.24 13.74 1.40
CA PRO A 57 0.29 13.49 2.85
C PRO A 57 -0.87 14.18 3.58
N GLY A 58 -1.45 13.51 4.57
CA GLY A 58 -2.60 13.96 5.36
C GLY A 58 -2.37 13.87 6.87
N PRO A 59 -3.39 14.20 7.68
CA PRO A 59 -3.27 14.24 9.14
C PRO A 59 -3.04 12.85 9.78
N TYR A 60 -3.37 11.76 9.09
CA TYR A 60 -3.20 10.40 9.62
C TYR A 60 -1.98 9.67 9.06
N THR A 61 -1.26 10.26 8.11
CA THR A 61 -0.09 9.65 7.47
C THR A 61 0.90 9.15 8.51
N ASP A 62 1.26 9.95 9.51
CA ASP A 62 2.26 9.56 10.50
C ASP A 62 1.82 8.36 11.37
N ARG A 63 0.52 8.30 11.70
CA ARG A 63 -0.04 7.15 12.42
C ARG A 63 0.01 5.90 11.56
N LEU A 64 -0.38 6.00 10.28
CA LEU A 64 -0.31 4.90 9.34
C LEU A 64 1.14 4.42 9.13
N LEU A 65 2.11 5.33 9.01
CA LEU A 65 3.52 5.00 8.88
C LEU A 65 4.05 4.22 10.09
N HIS A 66 3.67 4.60 11.32
CA HIS A 66 4.01 3.81 12.50
C HIS A 66 3.39 2.41 12.43
N ILE A 67 2.11 2.29 12.11
CA ILE A 67 1.43 0.99 11.97
C ILE A 67 2.14 0.10 10.95
N LEU A 68 2.48 0.63 9.78
CA LEU A 68 3.18 -0.12 8.73
C LEU A 68 4.59 -0.53 9.20
N THR A 69 5.33 0.38 9.81
CA THR A 69 6.72 0.14 10.28
C THR A 69 6.76 -0.89 11.40
N ASP A 70 5.88 -0.77 12.41
CA ASP A 70 5.76 -1.73 13.51
C ASP A 70 5.39 -3.14 13.02
N ASN A 71 4.82 -3.20 11.81
CA ASN A 71 4.45 -4.44 11.16
C ASN A 71 5.43 -4.92 10.09
N ASP A 72 6.59 -4.30 9.91
CA ASP A 72 7.52 -4.63 8.81
C ASP A 72 6.80 -4.69 7.44
N ALA A 73 5.83 -3.79 7.25
CA ALA A 73 5.01 -3.71 6.07
C ALA A 73 5.48 -2.56 5.18
N LYS A 74 5.49 -2.79 3.87
CA LYS A 74 5.67 -1.74 2.87
C LYS A 74 4.35 -1.41 2.19
N ALA A 75 4.25 -0.18 1.71
CA ALA A 75 3.09 0.35 1.01
C ALA A 75 3.52 1.37 -0.05
N THR A 76 2.60 1.73 -0.93
CA THR A 76 2.81 2.76 -1.95
C THR A 76 1.86 3.92 -1.73
N PHE A 77 2.38 5.13 -1.65
CA PHE A 77 1.58 6.34 -1.46
C PHE A 77 1.55 7.15 -2.76
N PHE A 78 0.36 7.38 -3.32
CA PHE A 78 0.17 8.26 -4.47
C PHE A 78 -0.15 9.66 -3.94
N LEU A 79 0.82 10.57 -4.04
CA LEU A 79 0.73 11.88 -3.39
C LEU A 79 0.24 12.95 -4.37
N ILE A 80 -0.65 13.83 -3.89
CA ILE A 80 -1.08 15.00 -4.65
C ILE A 80 -0.01 16.10 -4.53
N GLY A 81 0.46 16.61 -5.67
CA GLY A 81 1.54 17.59 -5.72
C GLY A 81 1.30 18.84 -4.87
N ASN A 82 0.12 19.47 -4.95
CA ASN A 82 -0.16 20.67 -4.17
C ASN A 82 -0.16 20.42 -2.63
N LYS A 83 -0.54 19.22 -2.17
CA LYS A 83 -0.45 18.81 -0.76
C LYS A 83 0.99 18.55 -0.35
N VAL A 84 1.81 17.99 -1.22
CA VAL A 84 3.26 17.86 -0.99
C VAL A 84 3.91 19.24 -0.90
N ALA A 85 3.52 20.19 -1.74
CA ALA A 85 4.00 21.57 -1.65
C ALA A 85 3.62 22.25 -0.32
N ALA A 86 2.41 21.97 0.19
CA ALA A 86 1.94 22.47 1.48
C ALA A 86 2.59 21.76 2.69
N ASN A 87 2.91 20.47 2.56
CA ASN A 87 3.50 19.64 3.61
C ASN A 87 4.67 18.78 3.08
N PRO A 88 5.81 19.38 2.71
CA PRO A 88 6.95 18.64 2.18
C PRO A 88 7.58 17.73 3.23
N ALA A 89 7.49 18.11 4.51
CA ALA A 89 7.97 17.29 5.62
C ALA A 89 7.20 15.97 5.76
N GLY A 90 5.87 15.98 5.52
CA GLY A 90 5.05 14.77 5.50
C GLY A 90 5.49 13.81 4.40
N ALA A 91 5.67 14.32 3.17
CA ALA A 91 6.16 13.50 2.05
C ALA A 91 7.55 12.91 2.32
N ARG A 92 8.45 13.70 2.93
CA ARG A 92 9.77 13.21 3.35
C ARG A 92 9.68 12.06 4.35
N ARG A 93 8.80 12.15 5.36
CA ARG A 93 8.61 11.06 6.34
C ARG A 93 8.11 9.76 5.69
N ILE A 94 7.22 9.85 4.70
CA ILE A 94 6.80 8.67 3.92
C ILE A 94 8.01 8.02 3.23
N ALA A 95 8.86 8.83 2.60
CA ALA A 95 10.06 8.35 1.92
C ALA A 95 11.08 7.72 2.89
N ASP A 96 11.33 8.39 4.03
CA ASP A 96 12.28 7.98 5.06
C ASP A 96 11.84 6.69 5.78
N ALA A 97 10.53 6.46 5.92
CA ALA A 97 9.96 5.18 6.37
C ALA A 97 10.17 4.03 5.34
N GLY A 98 10.73 4.34 4.17
CA GLY A 98 11.03 3.40 3.11
C GLY A 98 9.78 2.90 2.40
N MET A 99 8.72 3.71 2.33
CA MET A 99 7.54 3.45 1.49
C MET A 99 7.83 3.88 0.05
N GLU A 100 7.09 3.31 -0.91
CA GLU A 100 7.13 3.77 -2.30
C GLU A 100 6.26 5.03 -2.47
N ILE A 101 6.69 5.95 -3.34
CA ILE A 101 5.95 7.17 -3.64
C ILE A 101 5.64 7.21 -5.14
N GLY A 102 4.35 7.27 -5.44
CA GLY A 102 3.79 7.56 -6.76
C GLY A 102 3.22 8.99 -6.83
N SER A 103 2.95 9.46 -8.03
CA SER A 103 2.26 10.73 -8.28
C SER A 103 0.74 10.53 -8.35
N HIS A 104 -0.03 11.38 -7.67
CA HIS A 104 -1.48 11.48 -7.83
C HIS A 104 -1.90 12.77 -8.54
N THR A 105 -1.07 13.21 -9.50
CA THR A 105 -1.17 14.50 -10.20
C THR A 105 -0.98 15.70 -9.28
N TRP A 106 -0.99 16.90 -9.84
CA TRP A 106 -0.73 18.13 -9.10
C TRP A 106 -1.95 18.61 -8.31
N GLU A 107 -3.14 18.56 -8.93
CA GLU A 107 -4.40 19.10 -8.42
C GLU A 107 -5.54 18.08 -8.43
N HIS A 108 -5.28 16.79 -8.66
CA HIS A 108 -6.31 15.74 -8.65
C HIS A 108 -7.52 15.98 -9.60
N PRO A 109 -7.35 16.56 -10.81
CA PRO A 109 -8.49 16.79 -11.69
C PRO A 109 -8.95 15.49 -12.37
N ASN A 110 -10.16 15.51 -12.95
CA ASN A 110 -10.51 14.52 -13.96
C ASN A 110 -9.63 14.70 -15.21
N MET A 111 -8.57 13.90 -15.30
CA MET A 111 -7.57 13.95 -16.38
C MET A 111 -8.17 13.69 -17.78
N THR A 112 -9.37 13.12 -17.87
CA THR A 112 -10.03 12.86 -19.16
C THR A 112 -10.79 14.05 -19.74
N THR A 113 -11.04 15.07 -18.92
CA THR A 113 -11.90 16.20 -19.28
C THR A 113 -11.22 17.56 -19.18
N ILE A 114 -10.01 17.62 -18.62
CA ILE A 114 -9.18 18.84 -18.67
C ILE A 114 -8.67 19.10 -20.10
N PRO A 115 -8.36 20.37 -20.44
CA PRO A 115 -7.71 20.69 -21.71
C PRO A 115 -6.41 19.87 -21.91
N PRO A 116 -6.17 19.28 -23.09
CA PRO A 116 -4.98 18.45 -23.34
C PRO A 116 -3.64 19.15 -23.05
N GLU A 117 -3.59 20.47 -23.21
CA GLU A 117 -2.44 21.33 -22.90
C GLU A 117 -2.13 21.41 -21.40
N ASP A 118 -3.10 21.15 -20.53
CA ASP A 118 -2.94 21.19 -19.06
C ASP A 118 -2.43 19.86 -18.49
N ILE A 119 -2.64 18.75 -19.22
CA ILE A 119 -2.24 17.40 -18.81
C ILE A 119 -0.74 17.33 -18.43
N PRO A 120 0.23 17.83 -19.23
CA PRO A 120 1.64 17.75 -18.88
C PRO A 120 1.96 18.51 -17.58
N GLY A 121 1.30 19.63 -17.33
CA GLY A 121 1.49 20.44 -16.13
C GLY A 121 1.08 19.73 -14.84
N GLN A 122 0.06 18.86 -14.92
CA GLN A 122 -0.36 18.02 -13.80
C GLN A 122 0.71 17.01 -13.38
N PHE A 123 1.51 16.52 -14.33
CA PHE A 123 2.61 15.60 -14.06
C PHE A 123 3.89 16.32 -13.62
N SER A 124 4.34 17.32 -14.39
CA SER A 124 5.63 17.98 -14.14
C SER A 124 5.67 18.68 -12.79
N ARG A 125 4.64 19.47 -12.46
CA ARG A 125 4.56 20.20 -11.18
C ARG A 125 4.55 19.25 -9.98
N ALA A 126 3.81 18.15 -10.08
CA ALA A 126 3.77 17.13 -9.03
C ALA A 126 5.14 16.46 -8.85
N ASN A 127 5.77 16.07 -9.95
CA ASN A 127 7.09 15.43 -9.92
C ASN A 127 8.16 16.34 -9.32
N ASP A 128 8.16 17.63 -9.67
CA ASP A 128 9.13 18.60 -9.17
C ASP A 128 9.05 18.73 -7.65
N VAL A 129 7.84 18.90 -7.09
CA VAL A 129 7.69 19.06 -5.63
C VAL A 129 7.91 17.75 -4.88
N ILE A 130 7.52 16.61 -5.44
CA ILE A 130 7.76 15.30 -4.83
C ILE A 130 9.27 15.02 -4.80
N ALA A 131 9.96 15.24 -5.91
CA ALA A 131 11.41 15.07 -5.99
C ALA A 131 12.14 16.01 -5.04
N ALA A 132 11.75 17.28 -4.96
CA ALA A 132 12.33 18.25 -4.03
C ALA A 132 12.11 17.85 -2.56
N ALA A 133 10.92 17.36 -2.21
CA ALA A 133 10.58 16.97 -0.85
C ALA A 133 11.25 15.66 -0.41
N THR A 134 11.37 14.69 -1.32
CA THR A 134 11.70 13.29 -0.97
C THR A 134 13.03 12.80 -1.53
N GLY A 135 13.62 13.52 -2.48
CA GLY A 135 14.76 13.05 -3.26
C GLY A 135 14.42 11.94 -4.27
N ARG A 136 13.13 11.65 -4.48
CA ARG A 136 12.66 10.59 -5.37
C ARG A 136 11.72 11.16 -6.44
N THR A 137 12.03 10.92 -7.70
CA THR A 137 11.11 11.21 -8.81
C THR A 137 10.16 10.03 -8.97
N PRO A 138 8.82 10.24 -8.98
CA PRO A 138 7.88 9.12 -9.11
C PRO A 138 7.99 8.47 -10.50
N THR A 139 8.03 7.15 -10.54
CA THR A 139 7.96 6.31 -11.76
C THR A 139 6.56 5.72 -11.98
N LEU A 140 5.68 5.88 -11.01
CA LEU A 140 4.29 5.43 -11.04
C LEU A 140 3.38 6.64 -10.85
N TYR A 141 2.23 6.62 -11.51
CA TYR A 141 1.14 7.55 -11.21
C TYR A 141 -0.19 6.82 -11.11
N ARG A 142 -1.12 7.44 -10.41
CA ARG A 142 -2.52 7.04 -10.39
C ARG A 142 -3.38 8.26 -10.75
N PRO A 143 -4.29 8.17 -11.72
CA PRO A 143 -5.19 9.26 -12.03
C PRO A 143 -6.33 9.34 -11.01
N ALA A 144 -6.81 10.55 -10.73
CA ALA A 144 -7.94 10.80 -9.85
C ALA A 144 -9.15 9.93 -10.24
N GLY A 145 -9.69 9.16 -9.28
CA GLY A 145 -10.84 8.26 -9.51
C GLY A 145 -10.60 7.15 -10.56
N GLY A 146 -9.35 6.92 -10.96
CA GLY A 146 -9.00 6.00 -12.05
C GLY A 146 -9.31 6.55 -13.45
N LEU A 147 -9.59 7.86 -13.58
CA LEU A 147 -10.06 8.48 -14.82
C LEU A 147 -8.89 8.82 -15.74
N SER A 148 -8.67 7.99 -16.76
CA SER A 148 -7.56 8.16 -17.71
C SER A 148 -7.90 7.65 -19.11
N ASN A 149 -7.19 8.18 -20.10
CA ASN A 149 -7.31 7.82 -21.51
C ASN A 149 -5.91 7.77 -22.16
N ASP A 150 -5.84 7.48 -23.46
CA ASP A 150 -4.56 7.35 -24.16
C ASP A 150 -3.72 8.63 -24.14
N ALA A 151 -4.35 9.81 -24.21
CA ALA A 151 -3.64 11.08 -24.16
C ALA A 151 -2.96 11.29 -22.80
N VAL A 152 -3.66 10.96 -21.70
CA VAL A 152 -3.12 11.01 -20.33
C VAL A 152 -1.94 10.05 -20.19
N ARG A 153 -2.09 8.78 -20.62
CA ARG A 153 -1.01 7.79 -20.56
C ARG A 153 0.20 8.18 -21.42
N GLN A 154 -0.02 8.77 -22.59
CA GLN A 154 1.07 9.29 -23.42
C GLN A 154 1.81 10.46 -22.76
N ALA A 155 1.11 11.35 -22.07
CA ALA A 155 1.75 12.42 -21.31
C ALA A 155 2.56 11.87 -20.13
N ALA A 156 2.03 10.90 -19.38
CA ALA A 156 2.74 10.19 -18.33
C ALA A 156 4.01 9.47 -18.85
N ALA A 157 3.92 8.85 -20.04
CA ALA A 157 5.05 8.19 -20.67
C ALA A 157 6.23 9.13 -20.91
N LYS A 158 5.96 10.39 -21.31
CA LYS A 158 7.00 11.40 -21.55
C LYS A 158 7.78 11.80 -20.30
N VAL A 159 7.19 11.61 -19.12
CA VAL A 159 7.84 11.83 -17.81
C VAL A 159 8.30 10.52 -17.15
N GLY A 160 8.28 9.41 -17.89
CA GLY A 160 8.77 8.12 -17.41
C GLY A 160 7.84 7.40 -16.44
N GLN A 161 6.54 7.72 -16.44
CA GLN A 161 5.58 7.16 -15.48
C GLN A 161 4.66 6.10 -16.09
N ALA A 162 4.36 5.06 -15.31
CA ALA A 162 3.34 4.06 -15.61
C ALA A 162 2.09 4.26 -14.74
N GLU A 163 0.93 3.95 -15.31
CA GLU A 163 -0.36 4.04 -14.63
C GLU A 163 -0.62 2.82 -13.75
N ILE A 164 -1.01 3.06 -12.51
CA ILE A 164 -1.41 2.05 -11.54
C ILE A 164 -2.83 2.34 -11.07
N LEU A 165 -3.78 1.48 -11.45
CA LEU A 165 -5.11 1.43 -10.85
C LEU A 165 -5.07 0.43 -9.68
N TRP A 166 -6.04 -0.46 -9.58
CA TRP A 166 -6.17 -1.39 -8.48
C TRP A 166 -6.90 -2.66 -8.94
N ASP A 167 -6.83 -3.69 -8.09
CA ASP A 167 -7.62 -4.92 -8.19
C ASP A 167 -8.73 -4.97 -7.14
N VAL A 168 -8.52 -4.26 -6.02
CA VAL A 168 -9.40 -4.28 -4.85
C VAL A 168 -9.74 -2.86 -4.42
N ILE A 169 -11.05 -2.59 -4.38
CA ILE A 169 -11.68 -1.36 -3.91
C ILE A 169 -12.48 -1.71 -2.66
N PRO A 170 -12.03 -1.27 -1.48
CA PRO A 170 -12.76 -1.46 -0.24
C PRO A 170 -13.75 -0.32 0.04
N PHE A 171 -13.77 0.72 -0.81
CA PHE A 171 -14.67 1.87 -0.71
C PHE A 171 -14.54 2.58 0.63
N ASP A 172 -13.32 2.75 1.13
CA ASP A 172 -13.06 3.30 2.45
C ASP A 172 -13.56 4.76 2.60
N TRP A 173 -13.46 5.56 1.54
CA TRP A 173 -13.94 6.95 1.53
C TRP A 173 -15.46 7.11 1.69
N ILE A 174 -16.26 6.17 1.19
CA ILE A 174 -17.74 6.21 1.34
C ILE A 174 -18.19 5.42 2.58
N ASN A 175 -17.36 4.49 3.05
CA ASN A 175 -17.59 3.66 4.22
C ASN A 175 -16.89 4.23 5.48
N ASP A 176 -16.58 5.52 5.53
CA ASP A 176 -15.86 6.14 6.66
C ASP A 176 -16.54 5.89 8.01
N SER A 177 -17.87 5.84 8.03
CA SER A 177 -18.68 5.51 9.22
C SER A 177 -19.00 4.02 9.38
N ASN A 178 -18.60 3.16 8.44
CA ASN A 178 -18.90 1.73 8.40
C ASN A 178 -17.67 0.90 8.00
N THR A 179 -16.68 0.88 8.89
CA THR A 179 -15.44 0.11 8.71
C THR A 179 -15.67 -1.40 8.49
N ALA A 180 -16.81 -1.95 8.94
CA ALA A 180 -17.18 -3.34 8.69
C ALA A 180 -17.44 -3.61 7.20
N ALA A 181 -18.01 -2.65 6.45
CA ALA A 181 -18.19 -2.77 5.01
C ALA A 181 -16.83 -2.75 4.27
N THR A 182 -15.94 -1.84 4.64
CA THR A 182 -14.55 -1.80 4.15
C THR A 182 -13.86 -3.14 4.39
N ARG A 183 -13.93 -3.65 5.63
CA ARG A 183 -13.36 -4.95 6.00
C ARG A 183 -13.95 -6.12 5.22
N HIS A 184 -15.27 -6.12 5.01
CA HIS A 184 -15.94 -7.16 4.22
C HIS A 184 -15.40 -7.23 2.79
N MET A 185 -15.19 -6.08 2.16
CA MET A 185 -14.58 -6.03 0.82
C MET A 185 -13.16 -6.60 0.82
N LEU A 186 -12.33 -6.28 1.83
CA LEU A 186 -10.98 -6.83 1.93
C LEU A 186 -10.99 -8.36 2.08
N MET A 187 -11.85 -8.90 2.95
CA MET A 187 -11.98 -10.35 3.17
C MET A 187 -12.41 -11.11 1.92
N THR A 188 -13.27 -10.51 1.11
CA THR A 188 -13.90 -11.18 -0.03
C THR A 188 -13.12 -11.02 -1.33
N GLN A 189 -12.30 -9.96 -1.47
CA GLN A 189 -11.66 -9.59 -2.74
C GLN A 189 -10.14 -9.82 -2.78
N ILE A 190 -9.44 -9.80 -1.65
CA ILE A 190 -7.97 -9.94 -1.65
C ILE A 190 -7.54 -11.36 -2.04
N LYS A 191 -6.59 -11.43 -2.98
CA LYS A 191 -5.88 -12.63 -3.42
C LYS A 191 -4.37 -12.32 -3.57
N PRO A 192 -3.51 -13.34 -3.74
CA PRO A 192 -2.09 -13.10 -4.02
C PRO A 192 -1.91 -12.22 -5.26
N GLY A 193 -1.11 -11.17 -5.14
CA GLY A 193 -0.88 -10.20 -6.21
C GLY A 193 -1.86 -9.04 -6.26
N SER A 194 -2.80 -8.92 -5.31
CA SER A 194 -3.72 -7.77 -5.28
C SER A 194 -2.99 -6.44 -5.02
N VAL A 195 -3.36 -5.41 -5.78
CA VAL A 195 -3.15 -3.99 -5.46
C VAL A 195 -4.44 -3.43 -4.87
N VAL A 196 -4.40 -2.97 -3.62
CA VAL A 196 -5.56 -2.49 -2.86
C VAL A 196 -5.55 -0.97 -2.79
N LEU A 197 -6.66 -0.33 -3.19
CA LEU A 197 -6.87 1.12 -3.07
C LEU A 197 -7.33 1.50 -1.66
N PHE A 198 -6.70 2.49 -1.06
CA PHE A 198 -7.10 3.15 0.18
C PHE A 198 -6.80 4.64 0.13
N HIS A 199 -7.28 5.37 1.13
CA HIS A 199 -7.00 6.78 1.36
C HIS A 199 -6.58 6.97 2.82
N ASP A 200 -5.37 7.48 3.07
CA ASP A 200 -4.88 7.75 4.44
C ASP A 200 -5.37 9.09 5.00
N THR A 201 -6.36 9.70 4.34
CA THR A 201 -7.04 10.92 4.75
C THR A 201 -8.19 10.67 5.73
N TYR A 202 -8.51 9.41 6.01
CA TYR A 202 -9.55 9.00 6.96
C TYR A 202 -8.96 8.19 8.13
N SER A 203 -9.38 8.51 9.36
CA SER A 203 -9.00 7.75 10.56
C SER A 203 -9.47 6.30 10.48
N SER A 204 -10.68 6.09 9.95
CA SER A 204 -11.35 4.81 9.79
C SER A 204 -10.55 3.86 8.89
N THR A 205 -9.95 4.38 7.81
CA THR A 205 -9.04 3.61 6.96
C THR A 205 -7.81 3.15 7.75
N VAL A 206 -7.19 4.04 8.51
CA VAL A 206 -6.02 3.71 9.33
C VAL A 206 -6.36 2.69 10.43
N ASP A 207 -7.55 2.79 11.01
CA ASP A 207 -8.09 1.81 11.97
C ASP A 207 -8.29 0.43 11.33
N VAL A 208 -8.91 0.39 10.15
CA VAL A 208 -9.09 -0.87 9.39
C VAL A 208 -7.75 -1.48 9.06
N VAL A 209 -6.79 -0.71 8.55
CA VAL A 209 -5.45 -1.21 8.21
C VAL A 209 -4.75 -1.79 9.44
N TYR A 210 -4.79 -1.07 10.58
CA TYR A 210 -4.21 -1.56 11.84
C TYR A 210 -4.76 -2.92 12.26
N GLN A 211 -6.07 -3.12 12.14
CA GLN A 211 -6.72 -4.39 12.51
C GLN A 211 -6.59 -5.48 11.44
N PHE A 212 -6.39 -5.11 10.17
CA PHE A 212 -6.40 -6.05 9.05
C PHE A 212 -5.02 -6.59 8.68
N ILE A 213 -3.93 -5.89 9.01
CA ILE A 213 -2.56 -6.40 8.80
C ILE A 213 -2.33 -7.76 9.49
N PRO A 214 -2.74 -7.99 10.75
CA PRO A 214 -2.65 -9.31 11.38
C PRO A 214 -3.38 -10.41 10.61
N VAL A 215 -4.54 -10.11 10.03
CA VAL A 215 -5.30 -11.05 9.17
C VAL A 215 -4.48 -11.43 7.94
N LEU A 216 -3.93 -10.44 7.23
CA LEU A 216 -3.09 -10.69 6.05
C LEU A 216 -1.87 -11.55 6.39
N LYS A 217 -1.17 -11.22 7.48
CA LYS A 217 0.00 -11.98 7.95
C LYS A 217 -0.35 -13.41 8.34
N ALA A 218 -1.46 -13.63 9.05
CA ALA A 218 -1.94 -14.97 9.39
C ALA A 218 -2.28 -15.82 8.16
N ASN A 219 -2.66 -15.18 7.05
CA ASN A 219 -2.87 -15.82 5.74
C ASN A 219 -1.58 -15.97 4.91
N GLY A 220 -0.43 -15.62 5.47
CA GLY A 220 0.88 -15.77 4.84
C GLY A 220 1.24 -14.68 3.84
N TYR A 221 0.54 -13.54 3.86
CA TYR A 221 0.86 -12.41 2.98
C TYR A 221 2.03 -11.59 3.50
N ARG A 222 2.91 -11.21 2.58
CA ARG A 222 3.84 -10.10 2.75
C ARG A 222 3.23 -8.82 2.17
N LEU A 223 3.32 -7.74 2.93
CA LEU A 223 2.89 -6.42 2.48
C LEU A 223 4.06 -5.70 1.81
N VAL A 224 3.91 -5.42 0.53
CA VAL A 224 4.99 -4.93 -0.35
C VAL A 224 4.57 -3.65 -1.06
N THR A 225 5.53 -2.95 -1.64
CA THR A 225 5.28 -1.85 -2.58
C THR A 225 4.72 -2.35 -3.92
N VAL A 226 4.15 -1.46 -4.73
CA VAL A 226 3.64 -1.83 -6.06
C VAL A 226 4.79 -2.30 -6.96
N SER A 227 5.93 -1.61 -6.92
CA SER A 227 7.10 -2.02 -7.72
C SER A 227 7.68 -3.37 -7.30
N GLU A 228 7.68 -3.71 -6.00
CA GLU A 228 8.09 -5.04 -5.54
C GLU A 228 7.12 -6.14 -5.99
N LEU A 229 5.82 -5.83 -6.06
CA LEU A 229 4.79 -6.79 -6.46
C LEU A 229 4.77 -7.03 -7.97
N LEU A 230 4.72 -5.95 -8.76
CA LEU A 230 4.50 -6.01 -10.21
C LEU A 230 5.80 -6.01 -11.02
N GLY A 231 6.92 -5.68 -10.38
CA GLY A 231 8.18 -5.40 -11.06
C GLY A 231 8.16 -4.09 -11.85
N PRO A 232 9.24 -3.81 -12.61
CA PRO A 232 9.34 -2.61 -13.44
C PRO A 232 8.17 -2.47 -14.42
N ARG A 233 7.57 -1.29 -14.48
CA ARG A 233 6.48 -0.97 -15.40
C ARG A 233 6.98 -0.08 -16.53
N ALA A 234 6.59 -0.38 -17.76
CA ALA A 234 6.94 0.45 -18.90
C ALA A 234 6.20 1.81 -18.82
N PRO A 235 6.86 2.95 -19.08
CA PRO A 235 6.18 4.24 -19.13
C PRO A 235 5.00 4.23 -20.10
N GLY A 236 3.88 4.83 -19.70
CA GLY A 236 2.62 4.82 -20.45
C GLY A 236 1.82 3.51 -20.42
N SER A 237 2.36 2.43 -19.83
CA SER A 237 1.57 1.22 -19.56
C SER A 237 0.56 1.46 -18.44
N SER A 238 -0.45 0.60 -18.37
CA SER A 238 -1.45 0.61 -17.31
C SER A 238 -1.55 -0.75 -16.64
N TYR A 239 -1.91 -0.75 -15.36
CA TYR A 239 -2.20 -1.93 -14.55
C TYR A 239 -3.53 -1.76 -13.82
N GLY A 240 -4.27 -2.85 -13.67
CA GLY A 240 -5.51 -2.91 -12.88
C GLY A 240 -6.72 -2.39 -13.63
N SER A 241 -7.80 -2.15 -12.88
CA SER A 241 -9.06 -1.63 -13.41
C SER A 241 -9.76 -0.73 -12.39
N ARG A 242 -10.92 -0.18 -12.76
CA ARG A 242 -11.78 0.61 -11.85
C ARG A 242 -12.84 -0.23 -11.15
N GLU A 243 -12.81 -1.54 -11.30
CA GLU A 243 -13.83 -2.45 -10.79
C GLU A 243 -13.20 -3.55 -9.94
N ASN A 244 -13.96 -4.00 -8.94
CA ASN A 244 -13.65 -5.25 -8.28
C ASN A 244 -14.02 -6.42 -9.19
N GLY A 245 -13.18 -7.45 -9.20
CA GLY A 245 -13.55 -8.73 -9.78
C GLY A 245 -14.65 -9.45 -8.98
N PRO A 246 -15.04 -10.65 -9.42
CA PRO A 246 -15.89 -11.51 -8.61
C PRO A 246 -15.20 -11.86 -7.28
N PRO A 247 -15.95 -11.97 -6.16
CA PRO A 247 -15.39 -12.35 -4.87
C PRO A 247 -14.63 -13.68 -4.95
N VAL A 248 -13.44 -13.70 -4.35
CA VAL A 248 -12.55 -14.87 -4.30
C VAL A 248 -12.62 -15.60 -2.96
N ASN A 249 -12.91 -14.88 -1.87
CA ASN A 249 -13.08 -15.42 -0.52
C ASN A 249 -11.92 -16.32 -0.04
N GLU A 250 -10.67 -15.98 -0.39
CA GLU A 250 -9.50 -16.79 -0.06
C GLU A 250 -8.98 -16.55 1.37
N LEU A 251 -9.26 -15.38 1.95
CA LEU A 251 -8.80 -15.04 3.29
C LEU A 251 -9.58 -15.79 4.37
N ARG A 252 -8.84 -16.30 5.35
CA ARG A 252 -9.40 -16.85 6.58
C ARG A 252 -9.23 -15.83 7.69
N ASP A 253 -10.29 -15.60 8.44
CA ASP A 253 -10.22 -14.64 9.54
C ASP A 253 -9.40 -15.18 10.72
N ILE A 254 -8.91 -14.27 11.54
CA ILE A 254 -8.27 -14.59 12.83
C ILE A 254 -9.33 -14.57 13.94
N PRO A 255 -9.11 -15.25 15.08
CA PRO A 255 -9.98 -15.13 16.23
C PRO A 255 -10.16 -13.67 16.68
N ALA A 256 -11.36 -13.28 17.10
CA ALA A 256 -11.65 -11.90 17.51
C ALA A 256 -10.74 -11.40 18.64
N SER A 257 -10.27 -12.31 19.50
CA SER A 257 -9.32 -12.01 20.59
C SER A 257 -7.91 -11.64 20.10
N GLU A 258 -7.57 -11.96 18.85
CA GLU A 258 -6.29 -11.64 18.21
C GLU A 258 -6.35 -10.34 17.39
N ILE A 259 -7.55 -9.76 17.22
CA ILE A 259 -7.70 -8.46 16.58
C ILE A 259 -7.29 -7.38 17.59
N PRO A 260 -6.31 -6.52 17.26
CA PRO A 260 -5.87 -5.51 18.20
C PRO A 260 -7.00 -4.49 18.46
N PRO A 261 -7.19 -4.05 19.72
CA PRO A 261 -8.19 -3.04 20.04
C PRO A 261 -7.81 -1.72 19.37
N LEU A 262 -8.79 -1.00 18.86
CA LEU A 262 -8.55 0.32 18.30
C LEU A 262 -8.11 1.27 19.42
N PRO A 263 -7.06 2.08 19.21
CA PRO A 263 -6.78 3.18 20.11
C PRO A 263 -7.96 4.17 20.03
N ASN A 264 -8.27 4.84 21.14
CA ASN A 264 -9.25 5.95 21.14
C ASN A 264 -8.64 7.16 20.40
N THR A 265 -8.63 7.11 19.08
CA THR A 265 -8.19 8.22 18.22
C THR A 265 -9.41 8.85 17.59
N SER A 266 -9.81 10.02 18.08
CA SER A 266 -10.80 10.85 17.40
C SER A 266 -10.29 11.24 16.02
N SER A 267 -11.16 11.25 15.01
CA SER A 267 -10.84 11.91 13.75
C SER A 267 -10.49 13.38 14.02
N PRO A 268 -9.28 13.90 13.73
CA PRO A 268 -9.03 15.31 13.58
C PRO A 268 -10.14 15.94 12.74
N LYS A 269 -10.44 17.20 13.06
CA LYS A 269 -11.24 18.03 12.16
C LYS A 269 -10.65 17.87 10.75
N PRO A 270 -11.49 17.72 9.72
CA PRO A 270 -11.00 17.73 8.34
C PRO A 270 -9.98 18.84 8.22
N MET A 271 -8.82 18.59 7.58
CA MET A 271 -7.96 19.71 7.20
C MET A 271 -8.86 20.76 6.57
N SER A 272 -8.62 22.05 6.84
CA SER A 272 -9.27 23.08 6.03
C SER A 272 -9.07 22.63 4.59
N ASN A 273 -10.14 22.56 3.80
CA ASN A 273 -10.01 22.35 2.36
C ASN A 273 -9.02 23.43 1.91
N PHE A 274 -7.73 23.09 1.80
CA PHE A 274 -6.91 23.68 0.77
C PHE A 274 -7.70 23.27 -0.45
N PRO A 275 -8.35 24.23 -1.13
CA PRO A 275 -9.10 23.87 -2.30
C PRO A 275 -8.12 23.05 -3.12
N ILE A 276 -8.49 21.79 -3.40
CA ILE A 276 -8.23 21.24 -4.71
C ILE A 276 -8.66 22.41 -5.60
N THR A 277 -7.71 23.13 -6.19
CA THR A 277 -8.04 24.30 -7.00
C THR A 277 -8.76 23.71 -8.19
N ASP A 278 -10.07 23.51 -7.99
CA ASP A 278 -10.93 22.84 -8.93
C ASP A 278 -10.87 23.71 -10.17
N ILE A 279 -10.26 23.19 -11.21
CA ILE A 279 -10.61 23.63 -12.54
C ILE A 279 -12.14 23.46 -12.59
N ALA A 280 -12.87 24.57 -12.71
CA ALA A 280 -14.31 24.57 -12.52
C ALA A 280 -14.97 23.48 -13.39
N GLY A 281 -15.74 22.58 -12.76
CA GLY A 281 -16.42 21.47 -13.45
C GLY A 281 -15.58 20.20 -13.70
N GLN A 282 -14.37 20.09 -13.15
CA GLN A 282 -13.45 18.96 -13.38
C GLN A 282 -13.36 17.97 -12.21
N ASN A 283 -14.42 17.88 -11.40
CA ASN A 283 -14.52 17.01 -10.24
C ASN A 283 -14.42 15.52 -10.66
N SER A 284 -13.54 14.76 -10.01
CA SER A 284 -13.34 13.32 -10.23
C SER A 284 -14.39 12.42 -9.53
N GLY A 285 -15.32 13.00 -8.77
CA GLY A 285 -16.47 12.33 -8.16
C GLY A 285 -16.29 11.80 -6.72
N GLY A 286 -15.23 12.22 -6.00
CA GLY A 286 -14.99 11.84 -4.60
C GLY A 286 -15.62 12.81 -3.57
N PRO A 287 -15.99 12.36 -2.36
CA PRO A 287 -16.68 13.19 -1.36
C PRO A 287 -15.82 14.30 -0.74
N ASN A 288 -14.48 14.25 -0.89
CA ASN A 288 -13.57 15.31 -0.45
C ASN A 288 -13.41 16.45 -1.47
N ASN A 289 -14.13 16.40 -2.58
CA ASN A 289 -14.03 17.38 -3.66
C ASN A 289 -15.09 18.45 -3.46
N GLY A 290 -14.74 19.51 -2.72
CA GLY A 290 -15.40 20.82 -2.70
C GLY A 290 -16.92 20.83 -2.83
N ALA A 291 -17.62 20.87 -1.70
CA ALA A 291 -18.91 21.56 -1.62
C ALA A 291 -18.68 23.05 -1.31
#